data_AF-A0AA86XVY8-F1
#
_entry.id   AF-A0AA86XVY8-F1
#
_cell.length_a   1.000
_cell.length_b   1.000
_cell.length_c   1.000
_cell.angle_alpha   90.00
_cell.angle_beta   90.00
_cell.angle_gamma   90.00
#
_symmetry.space_group_name_H-M   'P 1'
#
loop_
_entity.id
_entity.type
_entity.pdbx_description
1 polymer ?
#
loop_
_entity_poly.entity_id
_entity_poly.type
_entity_poly.pdbx_seq_one_letter_code
_entity_poly.pdbx_strand_id
1 'polypeptide(L)'
;MTLRRIGKIDVHAKVNGNDSLRTGFVFYSYARGSSALEFHFKDQQGKPVDMLGTKVRLLLIVKVEGEEKEFKTLDEEIVTESSLNGIVRYIIPDRLMGYQGIVDGWIYLDFPDGSKTDEVRFRFTMARSKIDEEVPLIQEFYVPQFEEMLESVKTDLNEDVALAKSKINQSVTETQNVAQVEQGKIQEELPKIQTELSTINADIEAQKEKLEAASIYSKAEVDSKVADLDSVKADKTFVDAQLAETESQLEFQANADIPIVIPTYDGNNQTTHPKVLYFETPWNGYKYWMAHTPYANSNDRLENPSLCVSNDGITWAEPNGLVNPLDKPIDTTISHMSDNDLLMRGNVMEIWYRETIRNGGGDIIYRKTSTNGLTWSDREIVFQTGAGGQILSPSTLYE
;
A
#
# COMPACT_ATOMS: atom_id res chain seq x y z
N MET A 1 -18.79 31.13 17.48
CA MET A 1 -19.33 31.63 18.77
C MET A 1 -18.91 33.09 18.94
N THR A 2 -19.81 34.00 19.32
CA THR A 2 -19.47 35.43 19.47
C THR A 2 -19.20 35.76 20.93
N LEU A 3 -17.93 35.98 21.27
CA LEU A 3 -17.53 36.43 22.61
C LEU A 3 -17.94 37.90 22.83
N ARG A 4 -18.54 38.20 23.98
CA ARG A 4 -19.07 39.53 24.33
C ARG A 4 -18.51 40.07 25.64
N ARG A 5 -17.98 39.21 26.51
CA ARG A 5 -17.38 39.58 27.79
C ARG A 5 -15.98 38.99 27.90
N ILE A 6 -14.96 39.82 27.68
CA ILE A 6 -13.57 39.38 27.67
C ILE A 6 -12.82 40.07 28.82
N GLY A 7 -12.34 39.28 29.78
CA GLY A 7 -11.44 39.75 30.83
C GLY A 7 -10.00 39.68 30.36
N LYS A 8 -9.32 40.82 30.22
CA LYS A 8 -7.95 40.88 29.70
C LYS A 8 -6.92 40.80 30.83
N ILE A 9 -5.91 39.95 30.66
CA ILE A 9 -4.83 39.75 31.62
C ILE A 9 -3.51 39.92 30.88
N ASP A 10 -2.74 40.94 31.28
CA ASP A 10 -1.35 41.06 30.83
C ASP A 10 -0.48 40.08 31.62
N VAL A 11 0.18 39.18 30.89
CA VAL A 11 1.06 38.16 31.44
C VAL A 11 2.49 38.56 31.11
N HIS A 12 3.28 38.85 32.13
CA HIS A 12 4.66 39.29 31.97
C HIS A 12 5.60 38.25 32.55
N ALA A 13 6.56 37.79 31.73
CA ALA A 13 7.64 36.95 32.22
C ALA A 13 8.44 37.73 33.29
N LYS A 14 8.54 37.18 34.51
CA LYS A 14 9.23 37.80 35.64
C LYS A 14 10.05 36.77 36.40
N VAL A 15 11.18 37.20 36.96
CA VAL A 15 12.05 36.34 37.80
C VAL A 15 11.76 36.52 39.30
N ASN A 16 11.09 37.61 39.68
CA ASN A 16 10.78 37.94 41.08
C ASN A 16 9.43 37.38 41.54
N GLY A 17 9.24 36.06 41.48
CA GLY A 17 8.07 35.36 42.03
C GLY A 17 6.71 35.74 41.43
N ASN A 18 5.73 34.84 41.56
CA ASN A 18 4.38 35.04 41.02
C ASN A 18 3.55 35.91 41.98
N ASP A 19 3.45 37.21 41.69
CA ASP A 19 2.43 38.06 42.31
C ASP A 19 1.04 37.54 41.91
N SER A 20 0.27 37.08 42.89
CA SER A 20 -1.11 36.62 42.65
C SER A 20 -1.96 37.78 42.15
N LEU A 21 -2.35 37.75 40.88
CA LEU A 21 -3.17 38.78 40.26
C LEU A 21 -4.63 38.61 40.65
N ARG A 22 -5.13 39.50 41.51
CA ARG A 22 -6.58 39.62 41.77
C ARG A 22 -7.23 40.42 40.66
N THR A 23 -7.79 39.73 39.66
CA THR A 23 -8.32 40.37 38.45
C THR A 23 -9.57 41.21 38.69
N GLY A 24 -10.35 40.87 39.73
CA GLY A 24 -11.67 41.46 39.98
C GLY A 24 -12.73 41.04 38.95
N PHE A 25 -12.42 40.15 38.01
CA PHE A 25 -13.38 39.69 37.01
C PHE A 25 -14.46 38.82 37.65
N VAL A 26 -15.69 39.07 37.22
CA VAL A 26 -16.88 38.32 37.65
C VAL A 26 -17.62 37.84 36.41
N PHE A 27 -17.66 36.51 36.24
CA PHE A 27 -18.45 35.85 35.20
C PHE A 27 -19.72 35.28 35.81
N TYR A 28 -20.83 35.43 35.07
CA TYR A 28 -22.15 35.08 35.56
C TYR A 28 -22.70 33.87 34.82
N SER A 29 -23.41 32.98 35.54
CA SER A 29 -23.95 31.71 35.04
C SER A 29 -24.82 31.82 33.77
N TYR A 30 -25.48 32.95 33.54
CA TYR A 30 -26.31 33.20 32.35
C TYR A 30 -25.50 33.58 31.10
N ALA A 31 -24.23 33.98 31.24
CA ALA A 31 -23.39 34.46 30.14
C ALA A 31 -22.73 33.32 29.33
N ARG A 32 -23.41 32.17 29.23
CA ARG A 32 -22.95 30.95 28.54
C ARG A 32 -22.54 31.24 27.09
N GLY A 33 -21.44 30.62 26.65
CA GLY A 33 -20.90 30.79 25.29
C GLY A 33 -20.55 32.23 24.87
N SER A 34 -20.40 33.17 25.80
CA SER A 34 -20.13 34.59 25.48
C SER A 34 -19.01 35.22 26.29
N SER A 35 -18.38 34.44 27.18
CA SER A 35 -17.37 34.92 28.13
C SER A 35 -16.02 34.25 27.90
N ALA A 36 -14.94 35.01 28.00
CA ALA A 36 -13.58 34.50 27.90
C ALA A 36 -12.61 35.31 28.77
N LEU A 37 -11.47 34.69 29.09
CA LEU A 37 -10.27 35.38 29.53
C LEU A 37 -9.32 35.49 28.33
N GLU A 38 -8.69 36.63 28.16
CA GLU A 38 -7.71 36.88 27.10
C GLU A 38 -6.38 37.25 27.74
N PHE A 39 -5.37 36.42 27.50
CA PHE A 39 -4.03 36.53 28.03
C PHE A 39 -3.12 37.17 26.97
N HIS A 40 -2.41 38.22 27.38
CA HIS A 40 -1.46 38.95 26.55
C HIS A 40 -0.06 38.66 27.09
N PHE A 41 0.64 37.70 26.48
CA PHE A 41 1.97 37.27 26.89
C PHE A 41 3.03 38.24 26.38
N LYS A 42 3.82 38.77 27.32
CA LYS A 42 4.89 39.72 27.07
C LYS A 42 6.18 39.25 27.75
N ASP A 43 7.30 39.43 27.08
CA ASP A 43 8.62 39.19 27.62
C ASP A 43 8.99 40.20 28.72
N GLN A 44 10.18 40.05 29.29
CA GLN A 44 10.70 40.93 30.34
C GLN A 44 10.89 42.39 29.87
N GLN A 45 11.00 42.62 28.56
CA GLN A 45 11.12 43.93 27.94
C GLN A 45 9.75 44.51 27.56
N GLY A 46 8.66 43.78 27.82
CA GLY A 46 7.29 44.19 27.54
C GLY A 46 6.85 43.96 26.08
N LYS A 47 7.67 43.28 25.27
CA LYS A 47 7.34 42.94 23.89
C LYS A 47 6.49 41.65 23.84
N PRO A 48 5.55 41.51 22.89
CA PRO A 48 4.80 40.28 22.73
C PRO A 48 5.68 39.04 22.56
N VAL A 49 5.29 37.96 23.25
CA VAL A 49 5.92 36.63 23.10
C VAL A 49 5.33 35.94 21.87
N ASP A 50 6.19 35.37 21.02
CA ASP A 50 5.74 34.53 19.90
C ASP A 50 5.27 33.16 20.43
N MET A 51 3.99 32.86 20.19
CA MET A 51 3.34 31.63 20.67
C MET A 51 3.30 30.54 19.59
N LEU A 52 4.01 30.69 18.47
CA LEU A 52 4.02 29.68 17.42
C LEU A 52 4.62 28.36 17.95
N GLY A 53 3.78 27.31 17.99
CA GLY A 53 4.15 26.00 18.52
C GLY A 53 4.22 25.89 20.05
N THR A 54 4.01 26.99 20.77
CA THR A 54 3.97 27.01 22.24
C THR A 54 2.62 26.49 22.74
N LYS A 55 2.62 25.49 23.62
CA LYS A 55 1.41 24.97 24.26
C LYS A 55 1.15 25.69 25.59
N VAL A 56 -0.02 26.30 25.71
CA VAL A 56 -0.50 26.90 26.97
C VAL A 56 -1.20 25.82 27.80
N ARG A 57 -0.81 25.67 29.07
CA ARG A 57 -1.53 24.85 30.05
C ARG A 57 -2.19 25.75 31.08
N LEU A 58 -3.45 25.46 31.36
CA LEU A 58 -4.24 26.18 32.35
C LEU A 58 -4.74 25.22 33.43
N LEU A 59 -4.28 25.45 34.66
CA LEU A 59 -4.79 24.78 35.86
C LEU A 59 -5.78 25.73 36.55
N LEU A 60 -6.99 25.25 36.83
CA LEU A 60 -8.00 25.98 37.58
C LEU A 60 -8.36 25.21 38.85
N ILE A 61 -8.39 25.91 39.98
CA ILE A 61 -8.88 25.40 41.25
C ILE A 61 -10.11 26.20 41.66
N VAL A 62 -11.23 25.52 41.86
CA VAL A 62 -12.50 26.11 42.29
C VAL A 62 -12.68 25.84 43.78
N LYS A 63 -13.10 26.87 44.52
CA LYS A 63 -13.41 26.75 45.96
C LYS A 63 -14.90 26.60 46.17
N VAL A 64 -15.34 25.40 46.56
CA VAL A 64 -16.75 25.07 46.83
C VAL A 64 -16.87 24.64 48.28
N GLU A 65 -17.69 25.35 49.07
CA GLU A 65 -17.96 25.02 50.49
C GLU A 65 -16.70 24.89 51.39
N GLY A 66 -15.59 25.53 51.01
CA GLY A 66 -14.33 25.49 51.74
C GLY A 66 -13.35 24.40 51.28
N GLU A 67 -13.76 23.52 50.36
CA GLU A 67 -12.86 22.57 49.69
C GLU A 67 -12.31 23.16 48.39
N GLU A 68 -11.03 22.92 48.14
CA GLU A 68 -10.37 23.23 46.87
C GLU A 68 -10.49 22.02 45.94
N LYS A 69 -11.04 22.23 44.74
CA LYS A 69 -11.20 21.18 43.73
C LYS A 69 -10.58 21.61 42.42
N GLU A 70 -9.81 20.71 41.83
CA GLU A 70 -9.27 20.91 40.48
C GLU A 70 -10.39 20.86 39.45
N PHE A 71 -10.44 21.88 38.59
CA PHE A 71 -11.33 21.92 37.45
C PHE A 71 -10.56 21.52 36.20
N LYS A 72 -11.00 20.43 35.57
CA LYS A 72 -10.36 19.88 34.36
C LYS A 72 -10.71 20.72 33.13
N THR A 73 -9.73 21.52 32.69
CA THR A 73 -9.76 22.26 31.43
C THR A 73 -9.58 21.31 30.24
N LEU A 74 -10.17 21.67 29.11
CA LEU A 74 -9.97 20.94 27.85
C LEU A 74 -9.10 21.78 26.91
N ASP A 75 -8.22 21.13 26.16
CA ASP A 75 -7.30 21.83 25.25
C ASP A 75 -8.07 22.68 24.21
N GLU A 76 -9.27 22.26 23.80
CA GLU A 76 -10.15 22.99 22.88
C GLU A 76 -10.75 24.28 23.45
N GLU A 77 -10.73 24.46 24.77
CA GLU A 77 -11.20 25.69 25.45
C GLU A 77 -10.13 26.80 25.39
N ILE A 78 -8.89 26.48 25.02
CA ILE A 78 -7.75 27.40 24.93
C ILE A 78 -7.42 27.65 23.47
N VAL A 79 -7.61 28.89 23.00
CA VAL A 79 -7.48 29.26 21.60
C VAL A 79 -6.41 30.33 21.44
N THR A 80 -5.37 30.06 20.66
CA THR A 80 -4.39 31.08 20.27
C THR A 80 -4.99 31.99 19.21
N GLU A 81 -5.38 33.20 19.61
CA GLU A 81 -5.97 34.21 18.71
C GLU A 81 -4.92 34.82 17.80
N SER A 82 -3.73 35.11 18.36
CA SER A 82 -2.64 35.70 17.60
C SER A 82 -1.32 35.23 18.19
N SER A 83 -0.65 34.31 17.49
CA SER A 83 0.65 33.78 17.92
C SER A 83 1.72 34.88 17.98
N LEU A 84 1.79 35.73 16.94
CA LEU A 84 2.80 36.80 16.83
C LEU A 84 2.62 37.92 17.88
N ASN A 85 1.40 38.14 18.36
CA ASN A 85 1.12 39.18 19.36
C ASN A 85 0.95 38.60 20.77
N GLY A 86 1.23 37.31 20.97
CA GLY A 86 1.13 36.69 22.29
C GLY A 86 -0.29 36.66 22.85
N ILE A 87 -1.33 36.56 22.01
CA ILE A 87 -2.72 36.63 22.45
C ILE A 87 -3.34 35.23 22.45
N VAL A 88 -3.72 34.75 23.63
CA VAL A 88 -4.41 33.47 23.82
C VAL A 88 -5.69 33.68 24.63
N ARG A 89 -6.76 33.00 24.25
CA ARG A 89 -8.05 33.06 24.94
C ARG A 89 -8.36 31.74 25.62
N TYR A 90 -8.85 31.82 26.85
CA TYR A 90 -9.58 30.74 27.49
C TYR A 90 -11.08 31.06 27.44
N ILE A 91 -11.82 30.28 26.66
CA ILE A 91 -13.28 30.40 26.58
C ILE A 91 -13.85 29.80 27.87
N ILE A 92 -14.63 30.55 28.63
CA ILE A 92 -15.21 30.05 29.88
C ILE A 92 -16.30 29.02 29.54
N PRO A 93 -16.10 27.73 29.86
CA PRO A 93 -17.05 26.69 29.47
C PRO A 93 -18.28 26.70 30.37
N ASP A 94 -19.41 26.20 29.86
CA ASP A 94 -20.66 26.08 30.62
C ASP A 94 -20.48 25.23 31.89
N ARG A 95 -19.55 24.25 31.86
CA ARG A 95 -19.16 23.43 33.01
C ARG A 95 -18.61 24.28 34.15
N LEU A 96 -17.76 25.27 33.85
CA LEU A 96 -17.22 26.19 34.83
C LEU A 96 -18.28 27.22 35.29
N MET A 97 -19.20 27.60 34.39
CA MET A 97 -20.36 28.47 34.71
C MET A 97 -21.33 27.87 35.72
N GLY A 98 -21.30 26.55 35.94
CA GLY A 98 -22.09 25.86 36.96
C GLY A 98 -21.57 26.00 38.39
N TYR A 99 -20.36 26.51 38.57
CA TYR A 99 -19.77 26.78 39.88
C TYR A 99 -20.07 28.19 40.37
N GLN A 100 -20.10 28.37 41.68
CA GLN A 100 -20.20 29.67 42.33
C GLN A 100 -19.09 29.81 43.36
N GLY A 101 -18.34 30.90 43.29
CA GLY A 101 -17.24 31.17 44.21
C GLY A 101 -15.96 31.65 43.52
N ILE A 102 -14.85 31.54 44.26
CA ILE A 102 -13.54 31.96 43.80
C ILE A 102 -12.93 30.86 42.94
N VAL A 103 -12.36 31.26 41.80
CA VAL A 103 -11.52 30.41 40.96
C VAL A 103 -10.11 30.98 40.96
N ASP A 104 -9.16 30.19 41.46
CA ASP A 104 -7.73 30.46 41.33
C ASP A 104 -7.22 29.75 40.07
N GLY A 105 -6.42 30.44 39.26
CA GLY A 105 -5.88 29.93 38.00
C GLY A 105 -4.36 30.09 37.91
N TRP A 106 -3.71 29.14 37.25
CA TRP A 106 -2.28 29.14 36.95
C TRP A 106 -2.04 28.84 35.48
N ILE A 107 -1.14 29.60 34.87
CA ILE A 107 -0.75 29.44 33.48
C ILE A 107 0.70 29.01 33.39
N TYR A 108 0.90 27.98 32.57
CA TYR A 108 2.21 27.45 32.21
C TYR A 108 2.37 27.44 30.70
N LEU A 109 3.60 27.59 30.22
CA LEU A 109 3.93 27.47 28.81
C LEU A 109 4.91 26.31 28.59
N ASP A 110 4.64 25.51 27.58
CA ASP A 110 5.56 24.53 27.01
C ASP A 110 6.02 25.03 25.63
N PHE A 111 7.30 25.33 25.47
CA PHE A 111 7.85 25.84 24.21
C PHE A 111 8.31 24.72 23.27
N PRO A 112 8.39 24.98 21.95
CA PRO A 112 8.84 23.99 20.95
C PRO A 112 10.25 23.43 21.18
N ASP A 113 11.12 24.21 21.82
CA ASP A 113 12.50 23.81 22.16
C ASP A 113 12.57 22.89 23.39
N GLY A 114 11.42 22.56 23.98
CA GLY A 114 11.29 21.70 25.16
C GLY A 114 11.37 22.46 26.49
N SER A 115 11.68 23.76 26.48
CA SER A 115 11.70 24.59 27.69
C SER A 115 10.27 24.84 28.24
N LYS A 116 10.17 25.16 29.53
CA LYS A 116 8.90 25.35 30.24
C LYS A 116 8.96 26.54 31.18
N THR A 117 7.85 27.27 31.29
CA THR A 117 7.72 28.39 32.23
C THR A 117 6.42 28.35 33.02
N ASP A 118 6.49 28.87 34.25
CA ASP A 118 5.35 29.19 35.12
C ASP A 118 5.18 30.71 35.08
N GLU A 119 4.09 31.18 34.47
CA GLU A 119 3.97 32.58 34.05
C GLU A 119 3.18 33.43 35.04
N VAL A 120 1.96 32.99 35.39
CA VAL A 120 1.08 33.80 36.22
C VAL A 120 0.10 32.97 37.02
N ARG A 121 -0.10 33.42 38.26
CA ARG A 121 -1.25 33.05 39.09
C ARG A 121 -2.26 34.18 39.06
N PHE A 122 -3.51 33.88 38.72
CA PHE A 122 -4.60 34.85 38.68
C PHE A 122 -5.84 34.34 39.41
N ARG A 123 -6.75 35.25 39.75
CA ARG A 123 -8.00 34.93 40.45
C ARG A 123 -9.17 35.67 39.82
N PHE A 124 -10.29 34.97 39.63
CA PHE A 124 -11.58 35.55 39.24
C PHE A 124 -12.73 34.91 40.02
N THR A 125 -13.95 35.42 39.83
CA THR A 125 -15.15 34.97 40.55
C THR A 125 -16.19 34.46 39.57
N MET A 126 -16.80 33.31 39.90
CA MET A 126 -18.01 32.81 39.28
C MET A 126 -19.21 33.18 40.16
N ALA A 127 -20.18 33.87 39.58
CA ALA A 127 -21.38 34.34 40.26
C ALA A 127 -22.64 33.79 39.59
N ARG A 128 -23.71 33.62 40.37
CA ARG A 128 -25.01 33.25 39.81
C ARG A 128 -25.79 34.45 39.33
N SER A 129 -26.39 34.30 38.17
CA SER A 129 -27.47 35.17 37.71
C SER A 129 -28.77 34.83 38.43
N LYS A 130 -29.62 35.84 38.65
CA LYS A 130 -30.92 35.67 39.34
C LYS A 130 -31.88 34.69 38.67
N ILE A 131 -31.78 34.56 37.35
CA ILE A 131 -32.58 33.61 36.58
C ILE A 131 -32.21 32.14 36.84
N ASP A 132 -30.99 31.88 37.32
CA ASP A 132 -30.48 30.52 37.58
C ASP A 132 -30.52 30.17 39.08
N GLU A 133 -31.19 30.97 39.92
CA GLU A 133 -31.19 30.83 41.38
C GLU A 133 -31.77 29.46 41.83
N GLU A 134 -32.70 28.89 41.05
CA GLU A 134 -33.37 27.61 41.34
C GLU A 134 -32.64 26.36 40.79
N VAL A 135 -31.63 26.52 39.94
CA VAL A 135 -30.86 25.37 39.40
C VAL A 135 -29.93 24.83 40.50
N PRO A 136 -29.66 23.53 40.66
CA PRO A 136 -28.62 23.07 41.60
C PRO A 136 -27.21 23.47 41.13
N LEU A 137 -26.25 23.65 42.06
CA LEU A 137 -24.83 23.80 41.67
C LEU A 137 -24.33 22.49 41.05
N ILE A 138 -23.43 22.57 40.06
CA ILE A 138 -22.78 21.38 39.54
C ILE A 138 -21.78 20.89 40.60
N GLN A 139 -22.17 19.91 41.40
CA GLN A 139 -21.22 18.94 41.95
C GLN A 139 -20.97 17.92 40.83
N GLU A 140 -19.72 17.70 40.43
CA GLU A 140 -19.41 16.62 39.50
C GLU A 140 -19.91 15.30 40.11
N PHE A 141 -21.02 14.78 39.57
CA PHE A 141 -21.36 13.38 39.74
C PHE A 141 -20.33 12.60 38.94
N TYR A 142 -19.37 12.01 39.62
CA TYR A 142 -18.70 10.82 39.12
C TYR A 142 -19.80 9.82 38.75
N VAL A 143 -19.93 9.46 37.47
CA VAL A 143 -20.97 8.51 37.02
C VAL A 143 -20.32 7.13 37.01
N PRO A 144 -20.64 6.22 37.96
CA PRO A 144 -20.04 4.89 38.02
C PRO A 144 -20.28 4.06 36.75
N GLN A 145 -21.32 4.40 35.99
CA GLN A 145 -21.66 3.75 34.72
C GLN A 145 -20.57 3.90 33.65
N PHE A 146 -19.70 4.92 33.74
CA PHE A 146 -18.55 5.01 32.83
C PHE A 146 -17.46 4.01 33.16
N GLU A 147 -17.27 3.62 34.42
CA GLU A 147 -16.36 2.53 34.78
C GLU A 147 -16.94 1.18 34.37
N GLU A 148 -18.25 0.98 34.56
CA GLU A 148 -18.93 -0.23 34.10
C GLU A 148 -18.84 -0.37 32.57
N MET A 149 -19.01 0.73 31.82
CA MET A 149 -18.82 0.75 30.37
C MET A 149 -17.36 0.50 29.97
N LEU A 150 -16.39 1.03 30.74
CA LEU A 150 -14.98 0.77 30.48
C LEU A 150 -14.62 -0.71 30.71
N GLU A 151 -15.17 -1.33 31.75
CA GLU A 151 -14.96 -2.76 32.04
C GLU A 151 -15.69 -3.68 31.06
N SER A 152 -16.87 -3.29 30.57
CA SER A 152 -17.56 -4.05 29.52
C SER A 152 -16.74 -4.05 28.22
N VAL A 153 -16.21 -2.90 27.81
CA VAL A 153 -15.36 -2.78 26.61
C VAL A 153 -14.08 -3.61 26.75
N LYS A 154 -13.47 -3.66 27.94
CA LYS A 154 -12.29 -4.51 28.18
C LYS A 154 -12.63 -6.00 28.09
N THR A 155 -13.78 -6.41 28.61
CA THR A 155 -14.26 -7.79 28.52
C THR A 155 -14.46 -8.21 27.07
N ASP A 156 -15.20 -7.41 26.29
CA ASP A 156 -15.47 -7.68 24.89
C ASP A 156 -14.17 -7.80 24.07
N LEU A 157 -13.21 -6.89 24.33
CA LEU A 157 -11.90 -6.94 23.67
C LEU A 157 -11.13 -8.23 24.00
N ASN A 158 -11.19 -8.70 25.24
CA ASN A 158 -10.51 -9.93 25.65
C ASN A 158 -11.16 -11.17 25.02
N GLU A 159 -12.49 -11.20 24.90
CA GLU A 159 -13.22 -12.28 24.24
C GLU A 159 -12.91 -12.34 22.74
N ASP A 160 -12.88 -11.19 22.06
CA ASP A 160 -12.51 -11.11 20.64
C ASP A 160 -11.07 -11.58 20.40
N VAL A 161 -10.14 -11.20 21.28
CA VAL A 161 -8.75 -11.68 21.21
C VAL A 161 -8.66 -13.19 21.44
N ALA A 162 -9.43 -13.75 22.37
CA ALA A 162 -9.48 -15.18 22.62
C ALA A 162 -10.04 -15.95 21.41
N LEU A 163 -11.11 -15.44 20.79
CA LEU A 163 -11.71 -16.01 19.58
C LEU A 163 -10.73 -15.97 18.40
N ALA A 164 -10.03 -14.85 18.21
CA ALA A 164 -9.02 -14.72 17.16
C ALA A 164 -7.88 -15.72 17.35
N LYS A 165 -7.35 -15.87 18.58
CA LYS A 165 -6.33 -16.88 18.90
C LYS A 165 -6.81 -18.30 18.61
N SER A 166 -8.05 -18.63 18.94
CA SER A 166 -8.62 -19.95 18.67
C SER A 166 -8.69 -20.24 17.16
N LYS A 167 -9.15 -19.28 16.36
CA LYS A 167 -9.22 -19.43 14.89
C LYS A 167 -7.83 -19.60 14.27
N ILE A 168 -6.86 -18.80 14.71
CA ILE A 168 -5.46 -18.92 14.26
C ILE A 168 -4.92 -20.31 14.58
N ASN A 169 -5.10 -20.80 15.81
CA ASN A 169 -4.62 -22.13 16.21
C ASN A 169 -5.24 -23.23 15.35
N GLN A 170 -6.54 -23.16 15.06
CA GLN A 170 -7.21 -24.11 14.17
C GLN A 170 -6.58 -24.11 12.76
N SER A 171 -6.43 -22.93 12.14
CA SER A 171 -5.81 -22.81 10.81
C SER A 171 -4.36 -23.28 10.78
N VAL A 172 -3.60 -23.09 11.87
CA VAL A 172 -2.25 -23.63 12.01
C VAL A 172 -2.27 -25.16 12.04
N THR A 173 -3.16 -25.77 12.82
CA THR A 173 -3.31 -27.24 12.87
C THR A 173 -3.73 -27.82 11.51
N GLU A 174 -4.68 -27.19 10.82
CA GLU A 174 -5.10 -27.61 9.48
C GLU A 174 -3.94 -27.56 8.48
N THR A 175 -3.18 -26.46 8.47
CA THR A 175 -1.98 -26.32 7.63
C THR A 175 -0.91 -27.38 7.95
N GLN A 176 -0.69 -27.67 9.24
CA GLN A 176 0.26 -28.70 9.66
C GLN A 176 -0.16 -30.09 9.18
N ASN A 177 -1.45 -30.43 9.26
CA ASN A 177 -1.96 -31.71 8.77
C ASN A 177 -1.78 -31.86 7.26
N VAL A 178 -2.07 -30.80 6.48
CA VAL A 178 -1.85 -30.80 5.02
C VAL A 178 -0.38 -31.01 4.69
N ALA A 179 0.53 -30.31 5.37
CA ALA A 179 1.96 -30.46 5.17
C ALA A 179 2.45 -31.90 5.46
N GLN A 180 1.93 -32.54 6.52
CA GLN A 180 2.25 -33.93 6.84
C GLN A 180 1.76 -34.91 5.76
N VAL A 181 0.55 -34.69 5.22
CA VAL A 181 0.00 -35.53 4.14
C VAL A 181 0.85 -35.42 2.88
N GLU A 182 1.20 -34.21 2.46
CA GLU A 182 2.03 -33.99 1.27
C GLU A 182 3.45 -34.55 1.46
N GLN A 183 4.03 -34.40 2.65
CA GLN A 183 5.33 -35.01 2.98
C GLN A 183 5.28 -36.54 2.86
N GLY A 184 4.20 -37.17 3.34
CA GLY A 184 3.98 -38.61 3.20
C GLY A 184 3.91 -39.06 1.74
N LYS A 185 3.18 -38.33 0.88
CA LYS A 185 3.09 -38.63 -0.56
C LYS A 185 4.45 -38.55 -1.25
N ILE A 186 5.23 -37.50 -0.97
CA ILE A 186 6.58 -37.34 -1.52
C ILE A 186 7.47 -38.51 -1.10
N GLN A 187 7.38 -38.93 0.16
CA GLN A 187 8.18 -40.01 0.70
C GLN A 187 7.82 -41.39 0.11
N GLU A 188 6.58 -41.56 -0.37
CA GLU A 188 6.14 -42.77 -1.07
C GLU A 188 6.52 -42.78 -2.56
N GLU A 189 6.44 -41.63 -3.24
CA GLU A 189 6.67 -41.53 -4.69
C GLU A 189 8.16 -41.44 -5.06
N LEU A 190 8.98 -40.79 -4.24
CA LEU A 190 10.42 -40.61 -4.53
C LEU A 190 11.18 -41.93 -4.78
N PRO A 191 10.97 -43.01 -3.99
CA PRO A 191 11.62 -44.31 -4.26
C PRO A 191 11.15 -44.96 -5.57
N LYS A 192 9.88 -44.76 -5.96
CA LYS A 192 9.33 -45.31 -7.21
C LYS A 192 10.04 -44.68 -8.41
N ILE A 193 10.14 -43.35 -8.42
CA ILE A 193 10.85 -42.60 -9.46
C ILE A 193 12.34 -42.99 -9.53
N GLN A 194 12.99 -43.16 -8.37
CA GLN A 194 14.40 -43.62 -8.33
C GLN A 194 14.58 -45.04 -8.92
N THR A 195 13.60 -45.92 -8.71
CA THR A 195 13.61 -47.28 -9.30
C THR A 195 13.42 -47.24 -10.82
N GLU A 196 12.50 -46.41 -11.30
CA GLU A 196 12.25 -46.21 -12.73
C GLU A 196 13.49 -45.64 -13.44
N LEU A 197 14.13 -44.61 -12.86
CA LEU A 197 15.39 -44.05 -13.38
C LEU A 197 16.51 -45.09 -13.46
N SER A 198 16.63 -45.95 -12.44
CA SER A 198 17.63 -47.02 -12.43
C SER A 198 17.40 -48.02 -13.56
N THR A 199 16.12 -48.31 -13.86
CA THR A 199 15.72 -49.22 -14.95
C THR A 199 16.02 -48.60 -16.32
N ILE A 200 15.64 -47.34 -16.53
CA ILE A 200 15.92 -46.61 -17.76
C ILE A 200 17.43 -46.55 -18.03
N ASN A 201 18.24 -46.29 -17.01
CA ASN A 201 19.69 -46.26 -17.16
C ASN A 201 20.24 -47.63 -17.59
N ALA A 202 19.74 -48.73 -17.01
CA ALA A 202 20.14 -50.08 -17.42
C ALA A 202 19.76 -50.36 -18.89
N ASP A 203 18.56 -49.94 -19.31
CA ASP A 203 18.10 -50.09 -20.70
C ASP A 203 18.96 -49.26 -21.67
N ILE A 204 19.35 -48.04 -21.31
CA ILE A 204 20.25 -47.20 -22.11
C ILE A 204 21.60 -47.89 -22.32
N GLU A 205 22.20 -48.41 -21.26
CA GLU A 205 23.49 -49.11 -21.36
C GLU A 205 23.37 -50.39 -22.21
N ALA A 206 22.30 -51.16 -22.05
CA ALA A 206 22.04 -52.33 -22.89
C ALA A 206 21.84 -51.98 -24.38
N GLN A 207 21.23 -50.84 -24.70
CA GLN A 207 21.09 -50.36 -26.07
C GLN A 207 22.41 -49.85 -26.65
N LYS A 208 23.26 -49.19 -25.85
CA LYS A 208 24.62 -48.82 -26.27
C LYS A 208 25.43 -50.04 -26.66
N GLU A 209 25.44 -51.09 -25.84
CA GLU A 209 26.15 -52.33 -26.15
C GLU A 209 25.66 -52.96 -27.47
N LYS A 210 24.34 -52.95 -27.71
CA LYS A 210 23.77 -53.42 -29.00
C LYS A 210 24.17 -52.55 -30.18
N LEU A 211 24.23 -51.23 -30.02
CA LEU A 211 24.64 -50.30 -31.06
C LEU A 211 26.11 -50.49 -31.43
N GLU A 212 26.98 -50.68 -30.43
CA GLU A 212 28.40 -50.99 -30.64
C GLU A 212 28.58 -52.32 -31.39
N ALA A 213 27.82 -53.36 -31.01
CA ALA A 213 27.84 -54.66 -31.68
C ALA A 213 27.24 -54.64 -33.10
N ALA A 214 26.32 -53.72 -33.40
CA ALA A 214 25.68 -53.56 -34.70
C ALA A 214 26.49 -52.69 -35.69
N SER A 215 27.62 -52.11 -35.28
CA SER A 215 28.50 -51.38 -36.20
C SER A 215 29.19 -52.36 -37.18
N ILE A 216 28.64 -52.47 -38.39
CA ILE A 216 29.13 -53.37 -39.45
C ILE A 216 30.38 -52.79 -40.16
N TYR A 217 30.65 -51.50 -39.99
CA TYR A 217 31.82 -50.83 -40.56
C TYR A 217 32.70 -50.25 -39.46
N SER A 218 34.00 -50.55 -39.53
CA SER A 218 35.01 -49.84 -38.74
C SER A 218 35.05 -48.36 -39.14
N LYS A 219 35.43 -47.49 -38.21
CA LYS A 219 35.65 -46.05 -38.49
C LYS A 219 36.53 -45.83 -39.73
N ALA A 220 37.52 -46.70 -39.94
CA ALA A 220 38.40 -46.70 -41.11
C ALA A 220 37.70 -47.00 -42.45
N GLU A 221 36.64 -47.84 -42.46
CA GLU A 221 35.87 -48.12 -43.68
C GLU A 221 34.91 -46.99 -44.05
N VAL A 222 34.39 -46.27 -43.05
CA VAL A 222 33.61 -45.04 -43.28
C VAL A 222 34.52 -43.95 -43.85
N ASP A 223 35.71 -43.77 -43.27
CA ASP A 223 36.70 -42.80 -43.73
C ASP A 223 37.18 -43.09 -45.16
N SER A 224 37.33 -44.37 -45.54
CA SER A 224 37.68 -44.79 -46.91
C SER A 224 36.59 -44.48 -47.93
N LYS A 225 35.30 -44.63 -47.58
CA LYS A 225 34.17 -44.31 -48.48
C LYS A 225 33.94 -42.80 -48.61
N VAL A 226 34.27 -42.03 -47.57
CA VAL A 226 34.27 -40.57 -47.60
C VAL A 226 35.38 -40.04 -48.52
N ALA A 227 36.54 -40.71 -48.57
CA ALA A 227 37.62 -40.36 -49.49
C ALA A 227 37.28 -40.60 -50.98
N ASP A 228 36.45 -41.59 -51.31
CA ASP A 228 36.00 -41.82 -52.70
C ASP A 228 35.04 -40.72 -53.19
N LEU A 229 34.25 -40.12 -52.29
CA LEU A 229 33.41 -38.96 -52.59
C LEU A 229 34.22 -37.70 -52.93
N ASP A 230 35.50 -37.63 -52.54
CA ASP A 230 36.42 -36.55 -52.92
C ASP A 230 36.79 -36.53 -54.40
N SER A 231 36.59 -37.64 -55.11
CA SER A 231 36.91 -37.77 -56.53
C SER A 231 35.75 -37.46 -57.49
N VAL A 232 34.52 -37.28 -56.97
CA VAL A 232 33.28 -37.13 -57.78
C VAL A 232 32.59 -35.78 -57.57
N LYS A 233 33.02 -34.98 -56.59
CA LYS A 233 32.40 -33.67 -56.32
C LYS A 233 32.83 -32.58 -57.31
N ALA A 234 31.86 -31.74 -57.67
CA ALA A 234 32.02 -30.60 -58.55
C ALA A 234 33.08 -29.61 -58.04
N ASP A 235 33.61 -28.80 -58.96
CA ASP A 235 34.67 -27.81 -58.75
C ASP A 235 34.48 -27.00 -57.45
N LYS A 236 35.38 -27.21 -56.49
CA LYS A 236 35.40 -26.57 -55.18
C LYS A 236 35.34 -25.04 -55.29
N THR A 237 35.91 -24.47 -56.35
CA THR A 237 35.94 -23.02 -56.58
C THR A 237 34.57 -22.45 -56.96
N PHE A 238 33.70 -23.25 -57.59
CA PHE A 238 32.32 -22.86 -57.91
C PHE A 238 31.40 -22.98 -56.68
N VAL A 239 31.59 -24.02 -55.87
CA VAL A 239 30.81 -24.26 -54.65
C VAL A 239 31.17 -23.25 -53.57
N ASP A 240 32.45 -22.93 -53.37
CA ASP A 240 32.89 -21.93 -52.39
C ASP A 240 32.37 -20.52 -52.73
N ALA A 241 32.23 -20.19 -54.02
CA ALA A 241 31.65 -18.92 -54.47
C ALA A 241 30.13 -18.85 -54.21
N GLN A 242 29.40 -19.94 -54.43
CA GLN A 242 27.97 -20.04 -54.08
C GLN A 242 27.73 -20.05 -52.56
N LEU A 243 28.63 -20.66 -51.78
CA LEU A 243 28.56 -20.70 -50.32
C LEU A 243 28.76 -19.32 -49.71
N ALA A 244 29.76 -18.57 -50.17
CA ALA A 244 30.05 -17.22 -49.68
C ALA A 244 28.93 -16.21 -50.00
N GLU A 245 28.27 -16.35 -51.16
CA GLU A 245 27.11 -15.53 -51.52
C GLU A 245 25.86 -15.87 -50.68
N THR A 246 25.73 -17.13 -50.26
CA THR A 246 24.63 -17.63 -49.43
C THR A 246 24.81 -17.28 -47.94
N GLU A 247 26.04 -17.35 -47.41
CA GLU A 247 26.38 -16.96 -46.03
C GLU A 247 26.17 -15.45 -45.77
N SER A 248 26.47 -14.62 -46.77
CA SER A 248 26.20 -13.17 -46.75
C SER A 248 24.70 -12.82 -46.71
N GLN A 249 23.84 -13.73 -47.19
CA GLN A 249 22.37 -13.55 -47.23
C GLN A 249 21.66 -14.14 -45.99
N LEU A 250 22.37 -14.80 -45.08
CA LEU A 250 21.81 -15.62 -43.98
C LEU A 250 22.35 -15.25 -42.59
N GLU A 251 22.76 -14.01 -42.33
CA GLU A 251 22.84 -13.52 -40.94
C GLU A 251 21.43 -13.38 -40.34
N PHE A 252 20.81 -14.52 -40.09
CA PHE A 252 19.61 -14.69 -39.29
C PHE A 252 20.10 -15.14 -37.92
N GLN A 253 19.84 -14.33 -36.88
CA GLN A 253 19.96 -14.84 -35.52
C GLN A 253 18.94 -15.97 -35.38
N ALA A 254 19.41 -17.21 -35.28
CA ALA A 254 18.54 -18.34 -35.01
C ALA A 254 17.76 -18.05 -33.72
N ASN A 255 16.47 -18.36 -33.72
CA ASN A 255 15.69 -18.41 -32.48
C ASN A 255 16.40 -19.34 -31.48
N ALA A 256 16.19 -19.11 -30.18
CA ALA A 256 16.74 -19.99 -29.15
C ALA A 256 16.43 -21.46 -29.47
N ASP A 257 17.43 -22.35 -29.33
CA ASP A 257 17.32 -23.78 -29.64
C ASP A 257 16.15 -24.45 -28.91
N ILE A 258 15.76 -23.90 -27.76
CA ILE A 258 14.59 -24.31 -26.96
C ILE A 258 13.81 -23.03 -26.58
N PRO A 259 12.61 -22.80 -27.13
CA PRO A 259 11.79 -21.66 -26.74
C PRO A 259 11.27 -21.85 -25.31
N ILE A 260 11.23 -20.75 -24.54
CA ILE A 260 10.59 -20.74 -23.22
C ILE A 260 9.07 -20.92 -23.41
N VAL A 261 8.49 -21.89 -22.70
CA VAL A 261 7.05 -22.15 -22.72
C VAL A 261 6.36 -21.16 -21.79
N ILE A 262 5.54 -20.27 -22.36
CA ILE A 262 4.65 -19.38 -21.60
C ILE A 262 3.22 -19.92 -21.76
N PRO A 263 2.53 -20.33 -20.68
CA PRO A 263 1.18 -20.82 -20.78
C PRO A 263 0.24 -19.70 -21.26
N THR A 264 -0.70 -20.06 -22.14
CA THR A 264 -1.75 -19.15 -22.59
C THR A 264 -3.11 -19.76 -22.32
N TYR A 265 -4.12 -18.92 -22.08
CA TYR A 265 -5.47 -19.38 -21.72
C TYR A 265 -6.15 -20.20 -22.82
N ASP A 266 -5.66 -20.10 -24.07
CA ASP A 266 -6.10 -20.89 -25.21
C ASP A 266 -5.32 -22.22 -25.36
N GLY A 267 -4.30 -22.46 -24.53
CA GLY A 267 -3.53 -23.70 -24.44
C GLY A 267 -2.47 -23.91 -25.52
N ASN A 268 -2.28 -22.95 -26.44
CA ASN A 268 -1.31 -23.09 -27.53
C ASN A 268 0.11 -22.60 -27.17
N ASN A 269 0.29 -21.93 -26.03
CA ASN A 269 1.58 -21.42 -25.56
C ASN A 269 2.29 -20.48 -26.55
N GLN A 270 1.51 -19.79 -27.39
CA GLN A 270 1.99 -18.82 -28.36
C GLN A 270 1.55 -17.44 -27.93
N THR A 271 2.51 -16.59 -27.56
CA THR A 271 2.24 -15.25 -27.05
C THR A 271 3.16 -14.22 -27.69
N THR A 272 2.70 -12.97 -27.68
CA THR A 272 3.48 -11.79 -28.05
C THR A 272 3.43 -10.76 -26.92
N HIS A 273 4.10 -9.63 -27.14
CA HIS A 273 4.11 -8.43 -26.28
C HIS A 273 4.45 -8.71 -24.81
N PRO A 274 5.55 -9.40 -24.50
CA PRO A 274 5.93 -9.64 -23.11
C PRO A 274 6.45 -8.35 -22.45
N LYS A 275 5.91 -8.02 -21.29
CA LYS A 275 6.47 -7.04 -20.35
C LYS A 275 6.67 -7.70 -18.99
N VAL A 276 7.90 -7.72 -18.51
CA VAL A 276 8.26 -8.38 -17.24
C VAL A 276 8.63 -7.36 -16.18
N LEU A 277 8.03 -7.49 -15.00
CA LEU A 277 8.47 -6.85 -13.77
C LEU A 277 9.25 -7.85 -12.92
N TYR A 278 10.35 -7.40 -12.35
CA TYR A 278 11.15 -8.14 -11.38
C TYR A 278 11.08 -7.49 -10.01
N PHE A 279 10.89 -8.32 -8.99
CA PHE A 279 10.92 -7.92 -7.58
C PHE A 279 11.98 -8.74 -6.85
N GLU A 280 12.96 -8.06 -6.26
CA GLU A 280 14.00 -8.71 -5.45
C GLU A 280 13.38 -9.46 -4.26
N THR A 281 12.40 -8.83 -3.61
CA THR A 281 11.50 -9.48 -2.64
C THR A 281 10.20 -9.87 -3.35
N PRO A 282 9.77 -11.15 -3.33
CA PRO A 282 8.58 -11.60 -4.07
C PRO A 282 7.33 -10.77 -3.74
N TRP A 283 6.65 -10.26 -4.77
CA TRP A 283 5.37 -9.58 -4.62
C TRP A 283 4.24 -10.59 -4.84
N ASN A 284 3.38 -10.76 -3.83
CA ASN A 284 2.35 -11.80 -3.79
C ASN A 284 2.87 -13.21 -4.14
N GLY A 285 4.06 -13.54 -3.64
CA GLY A 285 4.66 -14.88 -3.75
C GLY A 285 5.53 -15.11 -4.99
N TYR A 286 5.64 -14.15 -5.90
CA TYR A 286 6.40 -14.29 -7.15
C TYR A 286 7.41 -13.16 -7.37
N LYS A 287 8.60 -13.52 -7.84
CA LYS A 287 9.67 -12.57 -8.20
C LYS A 287 9.44 -11.94 -9.57
N TYR A 288 8.84 -12.67 -10.49
CA TYR A 288 8.59 -12.20 -11.85
C TYR A 288 7.09 -12.19 -12.13
N TRP A 289 6.63 -11.07 -12.66
CA TRP A 289 5.28 -10.90 -13.19
C TRP A 289 5.41 -10.48 -14.65
N MET A 290 4.86 -11.27 -15.56
CA MET A 290 4.85 -10.99 -16.99
C MET A 290 3.43 -10.68 -17.42
N ALA A 291 3.23 -9.52 -18.02
CA ALA A 291 2.08 -9.29 -18.88
C ALA A 291 2.42 -9.66 -20.31
N HIS A 292 1.47 -10.27 -21.00
CA HIS A 292 1.63 -10.79 -22.35
C HIS A 292 0.26 -10.91 -23.03
N THR A 293 0.25 -11.04 -24.35
CA THR A 293 -0.99 -11.22 -25.14
C THR A 293 -0.89 -12.47 -26.00
N PRO A 294 -1.69 -13.52 -25.73
CA PRO A 294 -1.72 -14.74 -26.55
C PRO A 294 -2.06 -14.45 -28.02
N TYR A 295 -1.35 -15.05 -28.96
CA TYR A 295 -1.51 -14.75 -30.39
C TYR A 295 -1.30 -15.99 -31.27
N ALA A 296 -1.94 -17.09 -30.86
CA ALA A 296 -1.79 -18.37 -31.53
C ALA A 296 -2.23 -18.28 -33.00
N ASN A 297 -1.36 -18.75 -33.90
CA ASN A 297 -1.62 -18.78 -35.35
C ASN A 297 -2.03 -17.42 -35.94
N SER A 298 -1.53 -16.32 -35.36
CA SER A 298 -1.86 -14.95 -35.77
C SER A 298 -3.35 -14.59 -35.64
N ASN A 299 -4.04 -15.18 -34.66
CA ASN A 299 -5.44 -14.89 -34.38
C ASN A 299 -5.58 -13.74 -33.37
N ASP A 300 -5.86 -12.53 -33.88
CA ASP A 300 -6.04 -11.30 -33.10
C ASP A 300 -7.16 -11.36 -32.05
N ARG A 301 -8.14 -12.27 -32.20
CA ARG A 301 -9.19 -12.47 -31.20
C ARG A 301 -8.67 -13.02 -29.88
N LEU A 302 -7.47 -13.63 -29.90
CA LEU A 302 -6.83 -14.21 -28.72
C LEU A 302 -5.94 -13.21 -27.98
N GLU A 303 -5.66 -12.05 -28.59
CA GLU A 303 -4.62 -11.09 -28.19
C GLU A 303 -5.00 -10.20 -26.99
N ASN A 304 -5.61 -10.84 -26.01
CA ASN A 304 -6.16 -10.21 -24.83
C ASN A 304 -5.12 -10.14 -23.71
N PRO A 305 -5.06 -9.03 -22.95
CA PRO A 305 -4.05 -8.84 -21.90
C PRO A 305 -4.15 -9.95 -20.86
N SER A 306 -3.04 -10.67 -20.64
CA SER A 306 -2.95 -11.83 -19.76
C SER A 306 -1.72 -11.71 -18.85
N LEU A 307 -1.71 -12.44 -17.74
CA LEU A 307 -0.58 -12.48 -16.81
C LEU A 307 -0.05 -13.90 -16.60
N CYS A 308 1.27 -13.98 -16.52
CA CYS A 308 2.03 -15.13 -16.04
C CYS A 308 2.98 -14.70 -14.92
N VAL A 309 3.35 -15.64 -14.06
CA VAL A 309 4.30 -15.43 -12.97
C VAL A 309 5.40 -16.49 -12.99
N SER A 310 6.55 -16.12 -12.44
CA SER A 310 7.70 -17.01 -12.29
C SER A 310 8.53 -16.63 -11.06
N ASN A 311 9.34 -17.58 -10.58
CA ASN A 311 10.35 -17.36 -9.55
C ASN A 311 11.78 -17.62 -10.04
N ASP A 312 11.96 -18.23 -11.22
CA ASP A 312 13.25 -18.56 -11.83
C ASP A 312 13.48 -17.85 -13.19
N GLY A 313 12.46 -17.19 -13.74
CA GLY A 313 12.49 -16.54 -15.05
C GLY A 313 12.44 -17.50 -16.24
N ILE A 314 12.34 -18.81 -15.99
CA ILE A 314 12.39 -19.88 -17.00
C ILE A 314 11.07 -20.64 -17.02
N THR A 315 10.56 -21.02 -15.86
CA THR A 315 9.29 -21.72 -15.67
C THR A 315 8.20 -20.71 -15.38
N TRP A 316 7.19 -20.64 -16.25
CA TRP A 316 6.08 -19.69 -16.14
C TRP A 316 4.77 -20.41 -15.91
N ALA A 317 3.92 -19.82 -15.07
CA ALA A 317 2.59 -20.34 -14.74
C ALA A 317 1.58 -19.20 -14.64
N GLU A 318 0.29 -19.51 -14.81
CA GLU A 318 -0.76 -18.55 -14.46
C GLU A 318 -0.76 -18.31 -12.94
N PRO A 319 -0.93 -17.06 -12.47
CA PRO A 319 -1.03 -16.77 -11.04
C PRO A 319 -2.20 -17.54 -10.42
N ASN A 320 -1.94 -18.26 -9.33
CA ASN A 320 -2.98 -19.05 -8.66
C ASN A 320 -4.15 -18.15 -8.21
N GLY A 321 -5.37 -18.48 -8.64
CA GLY A 321 -6.58 -17.72 -8.35
C GLY A 321 -6.88 -16.57 -9.31
N LEU A 322 -6.03 -16.31 -10.31
CA LEU A 322 -6.34 -15.43 -11.44
C LEU A 322 -7.00 -16.23 -12.56
N VAL A 323 -7.91 -15.59 -13.31
CA VAL A 323 -8.46 -16.14 -14.55
C VAL A 323 -8.02 -15.26 -15.71
N ASN A 324 -7.25 -15.82 -16.64
CA ASN A 324 -6.87 -15.13 -17.87
C ASN A 324 -7.95 -15.30 -18.96
N PRO A 325 -8.02 -14.35 -19.91
CA PRO A 325 -7.32 -13.05 -19.90
C PRO A 325 -7.97 -12.07 -18.91
N LEU A 326 -7.23 -11.01 -18.55
CA LEU A 326 -7.69 -9.95 -17.65
C LEU A 326 -8.83 -9.10 -18.23
N ASP A 327 -8.87 -9.00 -19.55
CA ASP A 327 -9.93 -8.29 -20.25
C ASP A 327 -10.13 -8.82 -21.68
N LYS A 328 -11.25 -8.45 -22.32
CA LYS A 328 -11.57 -8.78 -23.73
C LYS A 328 -12.38 -7.66 -24.38
N PRO A 329 -12.34 -7.47 -25.70
CA PRO A 329 -13.30 -6.63 -26.40
C PRO A 329 -14.75 -6.95 -26.03
N ILE A 330 -15.59 -5.93 -25.93
CA ILE A 330 -17.04 -6.12 -25.76
C ILE A 330 -17.61 -6.83 -26.99
N ASP A 331 -17.13 -6.45 -28.18
CA ASP A 331 -17.46 -7.08 -29.45
C ASP A 331 -16.18 -7.48 -30.21
N THR A 332 -15.79 -8.75 -30.05
CA THR A 332 -14.61 -9.35 -30.70
C THR A 332 -14.71 -9.48 -32.22
N THR A 333 -15.87 -9.15 -32.81
CA THR A 333 -16.04 -9.13 -34.26
C THR A 333 -15.57 -7.82 -34.89
N ILE A 334 -15.61 -6.72 -34.14
CA ILE A 334 -15.27 -5.38 -34.62
C ILE A 334 -14.01 -4.79 -33.99
N SER A 335 -13.42 -5.42 -32.98
CA SER A 335 -12.16 -4.97 -32.38
C SER A 335 -11.30 -6.13 -31.91
N HIS A 336 -10.04 -5.84 -31.65
CA HIS A 336 -9.10 -6.70 -30.93
C HIS A 336 -8.33 -5.85 -29.92
N MET A 337 -7.91 -6.48 -28.82
CA MET A 337 -6.95 -5.90 -27.90
C MET A 337 -5.54 -6.31 -28.30
N SER A 338 -4.53 -5.59 -27.82
CA SER A 338 -3.11 -5.91 -28.06
C SER A 338 -2.20 -5.08 -27.16
N ASP A 339 -0.89 -5.27 -27.32
CA ASP A 339 0.14 -4.35 -26.86
C ASP A 339 0.00 -3.94 -25.40
N ASN A 340 0.15 -4.90 -24.50
CA ASN A 340 0.08 -4.63 -23.08
C ASN A 340 1.40 -4.01 -22.56
N ASP A 341 1.30 -3.22 -21.50
CA ASP A 341 2.42 -2.78 -20.69
C ASP A 341 2.06 -2.92 -19.20
N LEU A 342 3.07 -3.17 -18.37
CA LEU A 342 2.93 -3.48 -16.95
C LEU A 342 3.92 -2.65 -16.14
N LEU A 343 3.43 -2.01 -15.09
CA LEU A 343 4.24 -1.28 -14.12
C LEU A 343 3.75 -1.47 -12.69
N MET A 344 4.64 -1.18 -11.74
CA MET A 344 4.30 -1.09 -10.33
C MET A 344 4.39 0.37 -9.87
N ARG A 345 3.30 0.90 -9.32
CA ARG A 345 3.25 2.21 -8.66
C ARG A 345 3.02 2.03 -7.16
N GLY A 346 4.08 2.16 -6.37
CA GLY A 346 4.02 1.86 -4.94
C GLY A 346 3.63 0.40 -4.72
N ASN A 347 2.46 0.15 -4.13
CA ASN A 347 1.91 -1.20 -3.95
C ASN A 347 0.71 -1.50 -4.86
N VAL A 348 0.55 -0.74 -5.95
CA VAL A 348 -0.51 -0.93 -6.95
C VAL A 348 0.14 -1.28 -8.28
N MET A 349 -0.16 -2.47 -8.80
CA MET A 349 0.20 -2.87 -10.14
C MET A 349 -0.80 -2.28 -11.14
N GLU A 350 -0.29 -1.74 -12.24
CA GLU A 350 -1.11 -1.25 -13.35
C GLU A 350 -0.77 -2.01 -14.62
N ILE A 351 -1.81 -2.45 -15.33
CA ILE A 351 -1.70 -2.95 -16.69
C ILE A 351 -2.40 -1.98 -17.64
N TRP A 352 -1.69 -1.67 -18.71
CA TRP A 352 -2.13 -0.81 -19.79
C TRP A 352 -2.20 -1.64 -21.06
N TYR A 353 -3.19 -1.42 -21.91
CA TYR A 353 -3.34 -2.18 -23.15
C TYR A 353 -4.16 -1.41 -24.17
N ARG A 354 -3.95 -1.74 -25.45
CA ARG A 354 -4.65 -1.12 -26.55
C ARG A 354 -5.87 -1.95 -26.95
N GLU A 355 -6.92 -1.30 -27.41
CA GLU A 355 -7.97 -1.89 -28.25
C GLU A 355 -8.02 -1.13 -29.58
N THR A 356 -7.95 -1.88 -30.69
CA THR A 356 -8.06 -1.35 -32.04
C THR A 356 -9.46 -1.65 -32.57
N ILE A 357 -10.24 -0.62 -32.91
CA ILE A 357 -11.54 -0.77 -33.55
C ILE A 357 -11.34 -0.87 -35.07
N ARG A 358 -11.76 -1.99 -35.65
CA ARG A 358 -11.64 -2.31 -37.08
C ARG A 358 -12.38 -1.28 -37.94
N ASN A 359 -12.06 -1.28 -39.24
CA ASN A 359 -12.69 -0.41 -40.25
C ASN A 359 -12.57 1.09 -39.95
N GLY A 360 -11.46 1.50 -39.33
CA GLY A 360 -11.16 2.90 -39.05
C GLY A 360 -11.90 3.48 -37.84
N GLY A 361 -12.35 2.65 -36.90
CA GLY A 361 -13.02 3.12 -35.68
C GLY A 361 -12.08 3.85 -34.70
N GLY A 362 -10.77 3.70 -34.87
CA GLY A 362 -9.75 4.30 -34.02
C GLY A 362 -9.27 3.35 -32.91
N ASP A 363 -8.34 3.84 -32.09
CA ASP A 363 -7.70 3.07 -31.03
C ASP A 363 -7.99 3.66 -29.66
N ILE A 364 -8.04 2.79 -28.66
CA ILE A 364 -8.30 3.12 -27.25
C ILE A 364 -7.17 2.53 -26.40
N ILE A 365 -6.61 3.32 -25.48
CA ILE A 365 -5.75 2.84 -24.41
C ILE A 365 -6.58 2.70 -23.15
N TYR A 366 -6.59 1.48 -22.62
CA TYR A 366 -7.19 1.20 -21.32
C TYR A 366 -6.14 1.00 -20.24
N ARG A 367 -6.59 1.16 -19.00
CA ARG A 367 -5.88 0.79 -17.79
C ARG A 367 -6.74 -0.07 -16.88
N LYS A 368 -6.13 -1.06 -16.23
CA LYS A 368 -6.68 -1.73 -15.04
C LYS A 368 -5.63 -1.70 -13.93
N THR A 369 -6.08 -1.73 -12.69
CA THR A 369 -5.20 -1.68 -11.51
C THR A 369 -5.49 -2.82 -10.54
N SER A 370 -4.47 -3.25 -9.79
CA SER A 370 -4.59 -4.29 -8.77
C SER A 370 -3.60 -4.08 -7.62
N THR A 371 -4.02 -4.36 -6.38
CA THR A 371 -3.14 -4.37 -5.20
C THR A 371 -2.65 -5.78 -4.84
N ASN A 372 -3.16 -6.82 -5.51
CA ASN A 372 -2.84 -8.22 -5.19
C ASN A 372 -2.47 -9.07 -6.42
N GLY A 373 -2.58 -8.52 -7.64
CA GLY A 373 -2.30 -9.21 -8.90
C GLY A 373 -3.39 -10.20 -9.34
N LEU A 374 -4.42 -10.42 -8.52
CA LEU A 374 -5.48 -11.41 -8.74
C LEU A 374 -6.83 -10.74 -9.03
N THR A 375 -7.18 -9.71 -8.27
CA THR A 375 -8.41 -8.94 -8.43
C THR A 375 -8.08 -7.61 -9.08
N TRP A 376 -8.74 -7.30 -10.17
CA TRP A 376 -8.46 -6.11 -10.98
C TRP A 376 -9.66 -5.18 -11.03
N SER A 377 -9.40 -3.88 -11.10
CA SER A 377 -10.44 -2.87 -11.30
C SER A 377 -11.20 -3.09 -12.61
N ASP A 378 -12.34 -2.42 -12.74
CA ASP A 378 -12.95 -2.19 -14.05
C ASP A 378 -11.96 -1.47 -14.97
N ARG A 379 -12.13 -1.65 -16.29
CA ARG A 379 -11.29 -0.97 -17.27
C ARG A 379 -11.57 0.53 -17.27
N GLU A 380 -10.52 1.31 -17.33
CA GLU A 380 -10.56 2.76 -17.45
C GLU A 380 -10.07 3.16 -18.84
N ILE A 381 -10.81 4.01 -19.56
CA ILE A 381 -10.33 4.62 -20.80
C ILE A 381 -9.37 5.74 -20.41
N VAL A 382 -8.09 5.60 -20.77
CA VAL A 382 -7.09 6.65 -20.51
C VAL A 382 -6.89 7.56 -21.72
N PHE A 383 -6.96 6.99 -22.92
CA PHE A 383 -6.84 7.76 -24.15
C PHE A 383 -7.66 7.09 -25.25
N GLN A 384 -8.26 7.89 -26.13
CA GLN A 384 -9.00 7.40 -27.29
C GLN A 384 -8.77 8.33 -28.47
N THR A 385 -8.45 7.76 -29.63
CA THR A 385 -8.35 8.53 -30.86
C THR A 385 -9.72 8.79 -31.48
N GLY A 386 -9.79 9.77 -32.37
CA GLY A 386 -10.91 9.86 -33.33
C GLY A 386 -10.86 8.74 -34.38
N ALA A 387 -11.91 8.67 -35.20
CA ALA A 387 -11.97 7.75 -36.34
C ALA A 387 -10.75 7.92 -37.26
N GLY A 388 -10.15 6.80 -37.67
CA GLY A 388 -8.93 6.73 -38.47
C GLY A 388 -7.63 7.07 -37.73
N GLY A 389 -7.70 7.48 -36.46
CA GLY A 389 -6.52 7.63 -35.62
C GLY A 389 -5.95 6.26 -35.23
N GLN A 390 -4.62 6.14 -35.26
CA GLN A 390 -3.92 4.91 -34.90
C GLN A 390 -2.81 5.22 -33.90
N ILE A 391 -2.68 4.36 -32.90
CA ILE A 391 -1.59 4.34 -31.94
C ILE A 391 -1.01 2.92 -31.92
N LEU A 392 0.31 2.79 -31.78
CA LEU A 392 0.99 1.49 -31.83
C LEU A 392 0.87 0.76 -30.49
N SER A 393 1.79 1.02 -29.57
CA SER A 393 1.87 0.28 -28.30
C SER A 393 2.05 1.29 -27.17
N PRO A 394 1.33 1.17 -26.06
CA PRO A 394 1.60 1.97 -24.87
C PRO A 394 2.99 1.62 -24.32
N SER A 395 3.67 2.64 -23.81
CA SER A 395 4.84 2.48 -22.95
C SER A 395 4.71 3.48 -21.82
N THR A 396 4.75 2.97 -20.61
CA THR A 396 4.41 3.71 -19.40
C THR A 396 5.62 3.77 -18.48
N LEU A 397 5.93 4.99 -18.03
CA LEU A 397 6.95 5.27 -17.04
C LEU A 397 6.28 5.97 -15.87
N TYR A 398 6.58 5.51 -14.66
CA TYR A 398 6.17 6.15 -13.42
C TYR A 398 7.43 6.57 -12.65
N GLU A 399 7.55 7.86 -12.35
CA GLU A 399 8.68 8.46 -11.64
C GLU A 399 8.45 8.56 -10.13
#